data_AF-F3YA31-F1
#
_entry.id   AF-F3YA31-F1
#
_cell.length_a   1.000
_cell.length_b   1.000
_cell.length_c   1.000
_cell.angle_alpha   90.00
_cell.angle_beta   90.00
_cell.angle_gamma   90.00
#
_symmetry.space_group_name_H-M   'P 1'
#
loop_
_entity.id
_entity.type
_entity.pdbx_description
1 polymer ?
#
loop_
_entity_poly.entity_id
_entity_poly.type
_entity_poly.pdbx_seq_one_letter_code
_entity_poly.pdbx_strand_id
1 'polypeptide(L)' 'MEELSEQGIYISTSSSCHTGGMIDPALIALNFTTEKAQRFIRISFGKKTTLSEIEIFLSTLKKIETN' A
#
# COMPACT_ATOMS: atom_id res chain seq x y z
N MET A 1 -6.94 -2.82 -5.08
CA MET A 1 -6.84 -3.33 -3.68
C MET A 1 -7.53 -4.70 -3.63
N GLU A 2 -8.73 -4.75 -4.19
CA GLU A 2 -9.43 -5.97 -4.59
C GLU A 2 -8.55 -6.88 -5.47
N GLU A 3 -7.92 -6.36 -6.53
CA GLU A 3 -7.04 -7.14 -7.42
C GLU A 3 -5.80 -7.73 -6.72
N LEU A 4 -5.30 -7.10 -5.65
CA LEU A 4 -4.19 -7.65 -4.87
C LEU A 4 -4.67 -8.76 -3.93
N SER A 5 -5.85 -8.55 -3.34
CA SER A 5 -6.49 -9.51 -2.44
C SER A 5 -6.88 -10.80 -3.18
N GLU A 6 -7.38 -10.68 -4.41
CA GLU A 6 -7.68 -11.81 -5.30
C GLU A 6 -6.44 -12.66 -5.64
N GLN A 7 -5.25 -12.05 -5.63
CA GLN A 7 -3.97 -12.72 -5.84
C GLN A 7 -3.33 -13.23 -4.53
N GLY A 8 -4.07 -13.21 -3.42
CA GLY A 8 -3.60 -13.64 -2.10
C GLY A 8 -2.62 -12.67 -1.43
N ILE A 9 -2.51 -11.43 -1.94
CA ILE A 9 -1.61 -10.42 -1.41
C ILE A 9 -2.39 -9.43 -0.55
N TYR A 10 -2.19 -9.56 0.75
CA TYR A 10 -2.81 -8.68 1.74
C TYR A 10 -1.91 -7.49 2.01
N ILE A 11 -2.30 -6.32 1.51
CA ILE A 11 -1.67 -5.04 1.85
C ILE A 11 -2.52 -4.28 2.86
N SER A 12 -1.85 -3.59 3.79
CA SER A 12 -2.53 -2.68 4.70
C SER A 12 -2.53 -1.30 4.06
N THR A 13 -3.69 -0.81 3.67
CA THR A 13 -3.88 0.63 3.60
C THR A 13 -4.40 1.06 4.97
N SER A 14 -3.72 2.01 5.61
CA SER A 14 -4.49 3.02 6.35
C SER A 14 -5.14 3.91 5.29
N SER A 15 -6.08 3.34 4.54
CA SER A 15 -6.87 4.11 3.61
C SER A 15 -7.78 4.95 4.48
N SER A 16 -7.53 6.26 4.50
CA SER A 16 -8.56 7.25 4.80
C SER A 16 -9.65 7.21 3.70
N CYS A 17 -10.30 6.06 3.49
CA CYS A 17 -11.62 6.00 2.87
C CYS A 17 -12.67 6.71 3.75
N HIS A 18 -12.30 7.13 4.96
CA HIS A 18 -13.05 8.09 5.74
C HIS A 18 -12.72 9.49 5.25
N THR A 19 -13.71 10.10 4.60
CA THR A 19 -14.00 11.53 4.66
C THR A 19 -13.73 12.06 6.08
N GLY A 20 -12.48 12.43 6.38
CA GLY A 20 -12.04 12.95 7.69
C GLY A 20 -10.91 12.18 8.42
N GLY A 21 -10.30 11.14 7.85
CA GLY A 21 -9.28 10.33 8.53
C GLY A 21 -7.93 11.03 8.74
N MET A 22 -7.40 10.99 9.97
CA MET A 22 -6.08 11.52 10.35
C MET A 22 -4.96 11.02 9.44
N ILE A 23 -4.10 11.93 9.02
CA ILE A 23 -2.87 11.64 8.25
C ILE A 23 -1.88 10.92 9.17
N ASP A 24 -1.18 9.91 8.66
CA ASP A 24 -0.12 9.23 9.41
C ASP A 24 0.98 10.25 9.80
N PRO A 25 1.25 10.47 11.10
CA PRO A 25 2.26 11.42 11.55
C PRO A 25 3.66 11.13 11.02
N ALA A 26 3.98 9.86 10.72
CA ALA A 26 5.26 9.48 10.16
C ALA A 26 5.46 10.05 8.75
N LEU A 27 4.40 10.17 7.94
CA LEU A 27 4.49 10.75 6.60
C LEU A 27 4.72 12.26 6.66
N ILE A 28 4.11 12.95 7.64
CA ILE A 28 4.37 14.36 7.89
C ILE A 28 5.81 14.58 8.36
N ALA A 29 6.32 13.73 9.25
CA ALA A 29 7.71 13.78 9.71
C ALA A 29 8.74 13.53 8.59
N LEU A 30 8.35 12.82 7.53
CA LEU A 30 9.13 12.61 6.31
C LEU A 30 8.96 13.76 5.28
N ASN A 31 8.36 14.88 5.67
CA ASN A 31 8.08 16.05 4.82
C ASN A 31 7.18 15.76 3.60
N PHE A 32 6.32 14.73 3.66
CA PHE A 32 5.28 14.57 2.63
C PHE A 32 4.18 15.60 2.80
N THR A 33 3.70 16.14 1.68
CA THR A 33 2.51 17.00 1.67
C THR A 33 1.28 16.20 2.08
N THR A 34 0.29 16.86 2.67
CA THR A 34 -1.01 16.26 3.00
C THR A 34 -1.62 15.48 1.83
N GLU A 35 -1.54 16.04 0.62
CA GLU A 35 -2.05 15.41 -0.59
C GLU A 35 -1.35 14.07 -0.91
N LYS A 36 -0.01 14.03 -0.81
CA LYS A 36 0.76 12.80 -0.99
C LYS A 36 0.51 11.81 0.15
N ALA A 37 0.41 12.32 1.37
CA ALA A 37 0.19 11.51 2.57
C ALA A 37 -1.22 10.90 2.64
N GLN A 38 -2.18 11.40 1.87
CA GLN A 38 -3.51 10.80 1.70
C GLN A 38 -3.53 9.65 0.68
N ARG A 39 -2.51 9.55 -0.19
CA ARG A 39 -2.47 8.60 -1.32
C ARG A 39 -1.25 7.70 -1.21
N PHE A 40 -1.26 6.80 -0.21
CA PHE A 40 -0.19 5.82 -0.03
C PHE A 40 -0.73 4.43 0.30
N ILE A 41 0.12 3.44 0.06
CA ILE A 41 -0.07 2.06 0.52
C ILE A 41 1.08 1.71 1.46
N ARG A 42 0.83 0.95 2.53
CA ARG A 42 1.87 0.42 3.41
C ARG A 42 2.05 -1.06 3.15
N ILE A 43 3.28 -1.44 2.82
CA ILE A 43 3.67 -2.83 2.61
C ILE A 43 4.63 -3.20 3.74
N SER A 44 4.25 -4.22 4.51
CA SER A 44 5.05 -4.72 5.63
C SER A 44 5.38 -6.19 5.38
N PHE A 45 6.66 -6.55 5.45
CA PHE A 45 7.11 -7.93 5.31
C PHE A 45 7.24 -8.61 6.68
N GLY A 46 6.90 -9.90 6.73
CA GLY A 46 7.06 -10.74 7.90
C GLY A 46 8.19 -11.75 7.73
N LYS A 47 8.53 -12.47 8.80
CA LYS A 47 9.58 -13.52 8.78
C LYS A 47 9.33 -14.63 7.74
N LYS A 48 8.07 -14.83 7.34
CA LYS A 48 7.66 -15.86 6.39
C LYS A 48 7.52 -15.33 4.96
N THR A 49 7.65 -14.01 4.75
CA THR A 49 7.55 -13.44 3.41
C THR A 49 8.68 -13.99 2.54
N THR A 50 8.30 -14.54 1.40
CA THR A 50 9.20 -15.17 0.44
C THR A 50 9.48 -14.25 -0.75
N LEU A 51 10.57 -14.52 -1.46
CA LEU A 51 10.90 -13.79 -2.69
C LEU A 51 9.80 -13.96 -3.75
N SER A 52 9.24 -15.17 -3.87
CA SER A 52 8.16 -15.44 -4.83
C SER A 52 6.92 -14.59 -4.57
N GLU A 53 6.52 -14.40 -3.31
CA GLU A 53 5.40 -13.52 -2.95
C GLU A 53 5.69 -12.06 -3.32
N ILE A 54 6.94 -11.60 -3.18
CA ILE A 54 7.36 -10.24 -3.59
C ILE A 54 7.29 -10.10 -5.11
N GLU A 55 7.73 -11.12 -5.86
CA GLU A 55 7.66 -11.11 -7.33
C GLU A 55 6.21 -11.08 -7.84
N ILE A 56 5.32 -11.89 -7.24
CA ILE A 56 3.88 -11.86 -7.57
C ILE A 56 3.33 -10.46 -7.26
N PHE A 57 3.65 -9.89 -6.10
CA PHE A 57 3.23 -8.54 -5.72
C PHE A 57 3.65 -7.48 -6.74
N LEU A 58 4.93 -7.46 -7.13
CA LEU A 58 5.45 -6.51 -8.12
C LEU A 58 4.78 -6.71 -9.49
N SER A 59 4.53 -7.95 -9.90
CA SER A 59 3.87 -8.26 -11.16
C SER A 59 2.42 -7.74 -11.18
N THR A 60 1.69 -7.87 -10.07
CA THR A 60 0.31 -7.40 -9.94
C THR A 60 0.27 -5.88 -9.85
N LEU A 61 1.19 -5.25 -9.11
CA LEU A 61 1.25 -3.79 -8.99
C LEU A 61 1.48 -3.12 -10.35
N LYS A 62 2.39 -3.67 -11.17
CA LYS A 62 2.64 -3.15 -12.53
C LYS A 62 1.39 -3.21 -13.41
N LYS A 63 0.57 -4.26 -13.30
CA LYS A 63 -0.70 -4.36 -14.03
C LYS A 63 -1.69 -3.27 -13.62
N ILE A 64 -1.70 -2.92 -12.33
CA ILE A 64 -2.58 -1.86 -11.79
C ILE A 64 -2.10 -0.47 -12.22
N GLU A 65 -0.78 -0.22 -12.25
CA GLU A 65 -0.21 1.08 -12.67
C GLU A 65 -0.44 1.39 -14.15
N THR A 66 -0.64 0.37 -15.00
CA THR A 66 -0.77 0.54 -16.46
C THR A 66 -2.22 0.75 -16.93
N ASN A 67 -3.20 0.76 -16.01
CA ASN A 67 -4.61 1.06 -16.26
C ASN A 67 -4.99 2.43 -15.66
#